data_AF-A0ABD6F381-F1
#
_entry.id   AF-A0ABD6F381-F1
#
_cell.length_a   1.000
_cell.length_b   1.000
_cell.length_c   1.000
_cell.angle_alpha   90.00
_cell.angle_beta   90.00
_cell.angle_gamma   90.00
#
_symmetry.space_group_name_H-M   'P 1'
#
loop_
_entity.id
_entity.type
_entity.pdbx_description
1 polymer ?
#
loop_
_entity_poly.entity_id
_entity_poly.type
_entity_poly.pdbx_seq_one_letter_code
_entity_poly.pdbx_strand_id
1 'polypeptide(L)'
;MSSLSKFLVESLGWTIRTETCSEGAHPWNPKCYGALFDLVRGGWWFCLKTYISVYSASFLLGKGVPSVADLTNVLFDSFRSTLFLLSNMVAFLWFICKFR
;
A
#
# COMPACT_ATOMS: atom_id res chain seq x y z
N MET A 1 -19.09 18.10 16.10
CA MET A 1 -18.63 17.70 14.74
C MET A 1 -19.41 18.37 13.60
N SER A 2 -20.66 18.83 13.79
CA SER A 2 -21.48 19.43 12.70
C SER A 2 -20.96 20.77 12.12
N SER A 3 -20.29 21.60 12.92
CA SER A 3 -19.84 22.91 12.44
C SER A 3 -18.63 22.84 11.53
N LEU A 4 -17.75 21.86 11.76
CA LEU A 4 -16.53 21.67 10.98
C LEU A 4 -16.85 21.01 9.63
N SER A 5 -17.77 20.04 9.61
CA SER A 5 -18.27 19.46 8.36
C SER A 5 -18.99 20.49 7.49
N LYS A 6 -19.81 21.37 8.06
CA LYS A 6 -20.45 22.47 7.31
C LYS A 6 -19.43 23.44 6.72
N PHE A 7 -18.44 23.88 7.49
CA PHE A 7 -17.38 24.77 7.01
C PHE A 7 -16.57 24.14 5.85
N LEU A 8 -16.20 22.86 5.97
CA LEU A 8 -15.44 22.18 4.90
C LEU A 8 -16.26 22.02 3.61
N VAL A 9 -17.56 21.76 3.72
CA VAL A 9 -18.45 21.64 2.56
C VAL A 9 -18.68 23.00 1.89
N GLU A 10 -18.99 24.03 2.68
CA GLU A 10 -19.34 25.36 2.16
C GLU A 10 -18.12 26.16 1.68
N SER A 11 -16.97 26.03 2.34
CA SER A 11 -15.76 26.82 2.04
C SER A 11 -14.83 26.15 1.02
N LEU A 12 -14.68 24.81 1.10
CA LEU A 12 -13.75 24.05 0.25
C LEU A 12 -14.47 23.25 -0.85
N GLY A 13 -15.81 23.27 -0.90
CA GLY A 13 -16.60 22.55 -1.90
C GLY A 13 -16.50 21.02 -1.76
N TRP A 14 -16.12 20.52 -0.59
CA TRP A 14 -15.95 19.08 -0.37
C TRP A 14 -17.31 18.39 -0.28
N THR A 15 -17.46 17.27 -0.99
CA THR A 15 -18.67 16.45 -0.93
C THR A 15 -18.63 15.48 0.25
N ILE A 16 -19.67 15.50 1.09
CA ILE A 16 -19.87 14.48 2.12
C ILE A 16 -20.21 13.16 1.42
N ARG A 17 -19.30 12.19 1.46
CA ARG A 17 -19.60 10.84 1.00
C ARG A 17 -20.50 10.15 2.02
N THR A 18 -21.67 9.68 1.60
CA THR A 18 -22.63 8.95 2.44
C THR A 18 -22.35 7.44 2.50
N GLU A 19 -21.46 6.93 1.66
CA GLU A 19 -21.09 5.50 1.60
C GLU A 19 -20.45 5.01 2.92
N THR A 20 -20.53 3.72 3.18
CA THR A 20 -19.82 3.14 4.32
C THR A 20 -18.32 3.04 4.04
N CYS A 21 -17.46 2.96 5.08
CA CYS A 21 -16.02 2.77 4.89
C CYS A 21 -15.70 1.50 4.09
N SER A 22 -16.49 0.44 4.29
CA SER A 22 -16.45 -0.78 3.49
C SER A 22 -16.75 -0.52 2.02
N GLU A 23 -17.79 0.25 1.68
CA GLU A 23 -18.13 0.53 0.28
C GLU A 23 -17.05 1.35 -0.45
N GLY A 24 -16.45 2.33 0.24
CA GLY A 24 -15.50 3.24 -0.39
C GLY A 24 -14.04 2.75 -0.42
N ALA A 25 -13.58 2.10 0.65
CA ALA A 25 -12.14 1.85 0.85
C ALA A 25 -11.76 0.36 0.86
N HIS A 26 -12.64 -0.51 1.33
CA HIS A 26 -12.35 -1.94 1.47
C HIS A 26 -13.59 -2.84 1.23
N PRO A 27 -14.15 -2.85 0.01
CA PRO A 27 -15.42 -3.54 -0.28
C PRO A 27 -15.37 -5.06 -0.10
N TRP A 28 -14.17 -5.65 -0.08
CA TRP A 28 -13.97 -7.07 0.13
C TRP A 28 -14.04 -7.51 1.60
N ASN A 29 -13.99 -6.59 2.57
CA ASN A 29 -14.04 -6.95 3.99
C ASN A 29 -14.90 -5.95 4.79
N PRO A 30 -15.88 -6.40 5.58
CA PRO A 30 -16.74 -5.48 6.34
C PRO A 30 -16.03 -4.75 7.49
N LYS A 31 -14.88 -5.25 7.96
CA LYS A 31 -14.15 -4.67 9.12
C LYS A 31 -12.84 -4.03 8.66
N CYS A 32 -12.57 -2.80 9.06
CA CYS A 32 -11.31 -2.09 8.74
C CYS A 32 -10.06 -2.89 9.12
N TYR A 33 -10.02 -3.46 10.33
CA TYR A 33 -8.89 -4.29 10.78
C TYR A 33 -8.78 -5.61 10.02
N GLY A 34 -9.91 -6.17 9.59
CA GLY A 34 -9.93 -7.36 8.73
C GLY A 34 -9.35 -7.03 7.35
N ALA A 35 -9.76 -5.91 6.76
CA ALA A 35 -9.24 -5.42 5.50
C ALA A 35 -7.72 -5.18 5.55
N LEU A 36 -7.23 -4.57 6.62
CA LEU A 36 -5.79 -4.37 6.86
C LEU A 36 -5.04 -5.71 6.95
N PHE A 37 -5.58 -6.69 7.66
CA PHE A 37 -4.96 -8.02 7.76
C PHE A 37 -4.92 -8.73 6.41
N ASP A 38 -6.02 -8.70 5.65
CA ASP A 38 -6.08 -9.29 4.31
C ASP A 38 -5.10 -8.61 3.35
N LEU A 39 -5.00 -7.28 3.43
CA LEU A 39 -4.06 -6.48 2.67
C LEU A 39 -2.62 -6.87 2.98
N VAL A 40 -2.26 -6.98 4.25
CA VAL A 40 -0.90 -7.39 4.65
C VAL A 40 -0.62 -8.81 4.16
N ARG A 41 -1.56 -9.74 4.38
CA ARG A 41 -1.43 -11.17 4.05
C ARG A 41 -1.32 -11.45 2.56
N GLY A 42 -2.05 -10.72 1.72
CA GLY A 42 -1.96 -10.85 0.26
C GLY A 42 -0.84 -9.99 -0.33
N GLY A 43 -0.72 -8.76 0.17
CA GLY A 43 0.16 -7.74 -0.37
C GLY A 43 1.65 -8.06 -0.22
N TRP A 44 2.08 -8.62 0.90
CA TRP A 44 3.52 -8.90 1.11
C TRP A 44 4.10 -9.82 0.02
N TRP A 45 3.36 -10.85 -0.38
CA TRP A 45 3.80 -11.81 -1.40
C TRP A 45 3.76 -11.21 -2.80
N PHE A 46 2.73 -10.41 -3.09
CA PHE A 46 2.61 -9.69 -4.35
C PHE A 46 3.75 -8.68 -4.54
N CYS A 47 4.02 -7.87 -3.52
CA CYS A 47 5.10 -6.88 -3.52
C CYS A 47 6.46 -7.56 -3.71
N LEU A 48 6.74 -8.63 -2.94
CA LEU A 48 8.01 -9.34 -3.03
C LEU A 48 8.26 -9.91 -4.42
N LYS A 49 7.27 -10.57 -5.02
CA LYS A 49 7.37 -11.09 -6.40
C LYS A 49 7.63 -9.99 -7.42
N THR A 50 6.92 -8.88 -7.30
CA THR A 50 7.04 -7.75 -8.22
C THR A 50 8.44 -7.16 -8.16
N TYR A 51 8.94 -6.85 -6.96
CA TYR A 51 10.26 -6.24 -6.80
C TYR A 51 11.39 -7.19 -7.15
N ILE A 52 11.31 -8.47 -6.77
CA ILE A 52 12.31 -9.47 -7.21
C ILE A 52 12.39 -9.48 -8.74
N SER A 53 11.25 -9.53 -9.43
CA SER A 53 11.23 -9.55 -10.89
C SER A 53 11.87 -8.30 -11.50
N VAL A 54 11.56 -7.13 -10.96
CA VAL A 54 12.09 -5.83 -11.45
C VAL A 54 13.59 -5.70 -11.17
N TYR A 55 14.06 -6.03 -9.98
CA TYR A 55 15.48 -5.94 -9.63
C TYR A 55 16.31 -7.00 -10.36
N SER A 56 15.79 -8.22 -10.51
CA SER A 56 16.44 -9.25 -11.33
C SER A 56 16.54 -8.84 -12.80
N ALA A 57 15.47 -8.29 -13.39
CA ALA A 57 15.51 -7.79 -14.76
C ALA A 57 16.51 -6.64 -14.91
N SER A 58 16.50 -5.68 -13.98
CA SER A 58 17.44 -4.56 -13.97
C SER A 58 18.88 -5.03 -13.85
N PHE A 59 19.12 -6.06 -13.04
CA PHE A 59 20.44 -6.65 -12.87
C PHE A 59 20.94 -7.35 -14.14
N LEU A 60 20.09 -8.17 -14.78
CA LEU A 60 20.43 -8.87 -16.04
C LEU A 60 20.73 -7.91 -17.19
N LEU A 61 20.05 -6.76 -17.23
CA LEU A 61 20.29 -5.74 -18.24
C LEU A 61 21.54 -4.89 -17.96
N GLY A 62 21.95 -4.76 -16.69
CA GLY A 62 23.04 -3.88 -16.26
C GLY A 62 24.39 -4.56 -16.00
N LYS A 63 24.41 -5.84 -15.62
CA LYS A 63 25.63 -6.62 -15.34
C LYS A 63 25.54 -8.01 -15.98
N GLY A 64 26.61 -8.43 -16.65
CA GLY A 64 26.66 -9.72 -17.34
C GLY A 64 26.71 -10.94 -16.42
N VAL A 65 27.70 -11.02 -15.52
CA VAL A 65 27.93 -12.21 -14.68
C VAL A 65 27.48 -11.96 -13.25
N PRO A 66 26.53 -12.75 -12.71
CA PRO A 66 26.05 -12.58 -11.33
C PRO A 66 27.10 -13.04 -10.31
N SER A 67 27.47 -12.14 -9.41
CA SER A 67 28.15 -12.50 -8.15
C SER A 67 27.14 -12.84 -7.06
N VAL A 68 27.51 -13.70 -6.11
CA VAL A 68 26.69 -14.01 -4.92
C VAL A 68 26.40 -12.75 -4.11
N ALA A 69 27.35 -11.82 -4.05
CA ALA A 69 27.16 -10.53 -3.37
C ALA A 69 26.09 -9.67 -4.05
N ASP A 70 26.07 -9.66 -5.39
CA ASP A 70 25.07 -8.93 -6.16
C ASP A 70 23.68 -9.54 -5.99
N LEU A 71 23.55 -10.87 -5.96
CA LEU A 71 22.28 -11.54 -5.72
C LEU A 71 21.72 -11.24 -4.32
N THR A 72 22.59 -11.17 -3.33
CA THR A 72 22.22 -10.80 -1.96
C THR A 72 21.70 -9.36 -1.92
N ASN A 73 22.35 -8.43 -2.63
CA ASN A 73 21.88 -7.05 -2.73
C ASN A 73 20.49 -6.97 -3.40
N VAL A 74 20.27 -7.70 -4.50
CA VAL A 74 18.95 -7.78 -5.16
C VAL A 74 17.85 -8.25 -4.20
N LEU A 75 18.13 -9.24 -3.36
CA LEU A 75 17.18 -9.71 -2.34
C LEU A 75 16.93 -8.66 -1.25
N PHE A 76 17.97 -8.00 -0.75
CA PHE A 76 17.82 -6.95 0.27
C PHE A 76 17.06 -5.73 -0.26
N ASP A 77 17.37 -5.29 -1.48
CA ASP A 77 16.68 -4.18 -2.14
C ASP A 77 15.21 -4.53 -2.41
N SER A 78 14.94 -5.76 -2.85
CA SER A 78 13.57 -6.25 -3.04
C SER A 78 12.78 -6.26 -1.72
N PHE A 79 13.41 -6.69 -0.63
CA PHE A 79 12.79 -6.74 0.69
C PHE A 79 12.54 -5.32 1.23
N ARG A 80 13.51 -4.41 1.10
CA ARG A 80 13.38 -3.00 1.51
C ARG A 80 12.23 -2.32 0.77
N SER A 81 12.15 -2.50 -0.55
CA SER A 81 11.08 -1.93 -1.38
C SER A 81 9.71 -2.54 -1.06
N THR A 82 9.69 -3.85 -0.76
CA THR A 82 8.48 -4.54 -0.29
C THR A 82 7.97 -3.96 1.03
N LEU A 83 8.85 -3.76 2.01
CA LEU A 83 8.49 -3.16 3.29
C LEU A 83 7.98 -1.73 3.13
N PHE A 84 8.63 -0.92 2.30
CA PHE A 84 8.20 0.45 2.02
C PHE A 84 6.80 0.48 1.41
N LEU A 85 6.55 -0.31 0.36
CA LEU A 85 5.27 -0.33 -0.32
C LEU A 85 4.15 -0.89 0.58
N LEU A 86 4.42 -1.98 1.29
CA LEU A 86 3.47 -2.59 2.23
C LEU A 86 3.09 -1.61 3.34
N SER A 87 4.07 -0.93 3.93
CA SER A 87 3.83 0.08 4.97
C SER A 87 3.01 1.24 4.43
N ASN A 88 3.27 1.69 3.21
CA ASN A 88 2.51 2.76 2.57
C ASN A 88 1.05 2.36 2.34
N MET A 89 0.80 1.16 1.80
CA MET A 89 -0.56 0.64 1.59
C MET A 89 -1.32 0.50 2.91
N VAL A 90 -0.67 -0.03 3.96
CA VAL A 90 -1.25 -0.17 5.30
C VAL A 90 -1.58 1.20 5.90
N ALA A 91 -0.64 2.15 5.84
CA ALA A 91 -0.83 3.49 6.35
C ALA A 91 -1.97 4.21 5.62
N PHE A 92 -2.05 4.08 4.30
CA PHE A 92 -3.10 4.66 3.48
C PHE A 92 -4.49 4.11 3.85
N LEU A 93 -4.64 2.79 3.91
CA LEU A 93 -5.92 2.18 4.26
C LEU A 93 -6.32 2.50 5.70
N TRP A 94 -5.36 2.48 6.63
CA TRP A 94 -5.59 2.85 8.02
C TRP A 94 -6.01 4.32 8.16
N PHE A 95 -5.35 5.23 7.43
CA PHE A 95 -5.69 6.65 7.43
C PHE A 95 -7.12 6.87 6.93
N ILE A 96 -7.50 6.24 5.82
CA ILE A 96 -8.88 6.33 5.31
C ILE A 96 -9.88 5.77 6.33
N CYS A 97 -9.58 4.62 6.95
CA CYS A 97 -10.48 4.03 7.93
C CYS A 97 -10.66 4.89 9.19
N LYS A 98 -9.65 5.72 9.55
CA LYS A 98 -9.65 6.51 10.79
C LYS A 98 -10.11 7.96 10.60
N PHE A 99 -9.79 8.56 9.46
CA PHE A 99 -9.99 9.99 9.17
C PHE A 99 -11.07 10.28 8.12
N ARG A 100 -11.78 9.24 7.65
CA ARG A 100 -13.04 9.43 6.93
C ARG A 100 -14.09 10.11 7.80
#